data_AF-A0A943Q7B2-F1
#
_entry.id   AF-A0A943Q7B2-F1
#
_cell.length_a   1.000
_cell.length_b   1.000
_cell.length_c   1.000
_cell.angle_alpha   90.00
_cell.angle_beta   90.00
_cell.angle_gamma   90.00
#
_symmetry.space_group_name_H-M   'P 1'
#
loop_
_entity.id
_entity.type
_entity.pdbx_description
1 polymer ?
#
loop_
_entity_poly.entity_id
_entity_poly.type
_entity_poly.pdbx_seq_one_letter_code
_entity_poly.pdbx_strand_id
1 'polypeptide(L)'
;MTLFTIKKAFHEMKNMGLKKFLKTFKFQVSYHNKKKNNKYLKKIYKEYYPYVSKTYGGKNREYPSLTKEEKNMFFFWWDGIDSLPNKAKRNLERMKELYGDTFNIVFIDKHNFKEISGMKQIFIDAFMKNHISIQTFSDILRFSLIYQKGGIWVDSTIFFTSKIDLESQLEKQSILSLGNQGMKGWFELNGEYCSWSDFFIGGRRNSLICEAMLDLYEKYLSKHKDILIYFLIDNFLMLLKLADVEDGALKRLSIYESSPFYIADHFKDELSKNNLDMIYSVPQKIDRRENYDNDNPNSIYNLVVLNGLSYEDAQKHCSM
;
A
#
# COMPACT_ATOMS: atom_id res chain seq x y z
N MET A 1 12.84 26.19 5.77
CA MET A 1 13.56 24.91 5.53
C MET A 1 14.62 24.80 6.60
N THR A 2 14.51 23.88 7.57
CA THR A 2 15.40 23.86 8.75
C THR A 2 16.78 23.27 8.40
N LEU A 3 17.82 23.62 9.18
CA LEU A 3 19.19 23.12 9.00
C LEU A 3 19.28 21.58 8.99
N PHE A 4 18.39 20.92 9.74
CA PHE A 4 18.25 19.47 9.80
C PHE A 4 17.81 18.86 8.46
N THR A 5 16.86 19.50 7.77
CA THR A 5 16.39 19.07 6.45
C THR A 5 17.50 19.15 5.39
N ILE A 6 18.39 20.14 5.50
CA ILE A 6 19.51 20.34 4.57
C ILE A 6 20.57 19.26 4.76
N LYS A 7 20.98 18.95 5.99
CA LYS A 7 21.96 17.88 6.27
C LYS A 7 21.47 16.51 5.79
N LYS A 8 20.19 16.20 5.99
CA LYS A 8 19.57 14.95 5.53
C LYS A 8 19.52 14.87 4.00
N ALA A 9 19.11 15.94 3.32
CA ALA A 9 19.11 16.02 1.87
C ALA A 9 20.52 15.80 1.28
N PHE A 10 21.55 16.38 1.90
CA PHE A 10 22.95 16.17 1.49
C PHE A 10 23.40 14.72 1.72
N HIS A 11 23.02 14.09 2.83
CA HIS A 11 23.34 12.70 3.10
C HIS A 11 22.66 11.73 2.12
N GLU A 12 21.36 11.92 1.86
CA GLU A 12 20.62 11.15 0.86
C GLU A 12 21.26 11.33 -0.53
N MET A 13 21.56 12.57 -0.92
CA MET A 13 22.22 12.91 -2.18
C MET A 13 23.58 12.22 -2.35
N LYS A 14 24.38 12.15 -1.28
CA LYS A 14 25.69 11.50 -1.29
C LYS A 14 25.57 9.99 -1.45
N ASN A 15 24.58 9.35 -0.84
CA ASN A 15 24.39 7.90 -0.86
C ASN A 15 23.78 7.40 -2.17
N MET A 16 22.82 8.13 -2.75
CA MET A 16 22.10 7.68 -3.96
C MET A 16 22.59 8.35 -5.25
N GLY A 17 23.46 9.36 -5.14
CA GLY A 17 23.96 10.17 -6.24
C GLY A 17 23.00 11.30 -6.63
N LEU A 18 23.55 12.44 -7.07
CA LEU A 18 22.81 13.68 -7.36
C LEU A 18 21.62 13.48 -8.32
N LYS A 19 21.82 12.68 -9.38
CA LYS A 19 20.78 12.44 -10.39
C LYS A 19 19.58 11.67 -9.82
N LYS A 20 19.83 10.63 -9.01
CA LYS A 20 18.78 9.83 -8.35
C LYS A 20 18.11 10.64 -7.25
N PHE A 21 18.87 11.41 -6.49
CA PHE A 21 18.35 12.32 -5.46
C PHE A 21 17.41 13.37 -6.03
N LEU A 22 17.80 14.08 -7.09
CA LEU A 22 16.94 15.08 -7.73
C LEU A 22 15.64 14.46 -8.27
N LYS A 23 15.68 13.20 -8.73
CA LYS A 23 14.51 12.46 -9.20
C LYS A 23 13.58 12.09 -8.02
N THR A 24 14.13 11.53 -6.93
CA THR A 24 13.41 11.22 -5.69
C THR A 24 12.83 12.48 -5.01
N PHE A 25 13.57 13.58 -5.03
CA PHE A 25 13.13 14.85 -4.46
C PHE A 25 11.97 15.47 -5.25
N LYS A 26 12.07 15.51 -6.59
CA LYS A 26 10.95 15.92 -7.45
C LYS A 26 9.72 15.03 -7.28
N PHE A 27 9.93 13.74 -7.03
CA PHE A 27 8.88 12.75 -6.73
C PHE A 27 8.18 13.07 -5.40
N GLN A 28 8.91 13.37 -4.31
CA GLN A 28 8.35 13.77 -3.01
C GLN A 28 7.64 15.13 -3.01
N VAL A 29 8.13 16.11 -3.77
CA VAL A 29 7.46 17.42 -3.94
C VAL A 29 6.10 17.28 -4.66
N SER A 30 5.95 16.28 -5.53
CA SER A 30 4.67 16.01 -6.20
C SER A 30 3.60 15.46 -5.24
N TYR A 31 4.00 14.71 -4.21
CA TYR A 31 3.09 14.11 -3.23
C TYR A 31 2.16 15.15 -2.58
N HIS A 32 2.71 16.29 -2.17
CA HIS A 32 1.99 17.32 -1.43
C HIS A 32 1.22 18.32 -2.30
N ASN A 33 1.20 18.16 -3.63
CA ASN A 33 0.59 19.13 -4.56
C ASN A 33 -0.67 18.58 -5.23
N LYS A 34 -1.80 18.63 -4.50
CA LYS A 34 -3.14 18.18 -4.95
C LYS A 34 -3.53 18.70 -6.35
N LYS A 35 -3.31 19.99 -6.62
CA LYS A 35 -3.62 20.61 -7.92
C LYS A 35 -2.83 19.98 -9.07
N LYS A 36 -1.56 19.67 -8.83
CA LYS A 36 -0.68 19.01 -9.80
C LYS A 36 -1.13 17.56 -10.04
N ASN A 37 -1.51 16.83 -8.99
CA ASN A 37 -1.97 15.44 -9.09
C ASN A 37 -3.27 15.34 -9.90
N ASN A 38 -4.25 16.21 -9.63
CA ASN A 38 -5.50 16.25 -10.42
C ASN A 38 -5.27 16.61 -11.90
N LYS A 39 -4.25 17.45 -12.20
CA LYS A 39 -3.86 17.74 -13.58
C LYS A 39 -3.29 16.50 -14.27
N TYR A 40 -2.44 15.73 -13.59
CA TYR A 40 -1.92 14.46 -14.13
C TYR A 40 -3.03 13.43 -14.34
N LEU A 41 -3.94 13.29 -13.38
CA LEU A 41 -5.09 12.38 -13.49
C LEU A 41 -5.92 12.66 -14.75
N LYS A 42 -6.24 13.93 -15.02
CA LYS A 42 -6.94 14.33 -16.25
C LYS A 42 -6.15 14.00 -17.52
N LYS A 43 -4.82 14.13 -17.50
CA LYS A 43 -3.96 13.76 -18.63
C LYS A 43 -3.96 12.24 -18.85
N ILE A 44 -3.76 11.47 -17.79
CA ILE A 44 -3.76 10.01 -17.82
C ILE A 44 -5.12 9.50 -18.29
N TYR A 45 -6.21 10.06 -17.79
CA TYR A 45 -7.56 9.74 -18.26
C TYR A 45 -7.71 9.94 -19.77
N LYS A 46 -7.39 11.13 -20.29
CA LYS A 46 -7.50 11.40 -21.74
C LYS A 46 -6.68 10.44 -22.60
N GLU A 47 -5.50 10.05 -22.12
CA GLU A 47 -4.58 9.21 -22.90
C GLU A 47 -4.89 7.71 -22.81
N TYR A 48 -5.25 7.21 -21.63
CA TYR A 48 -5.33 5.77 -21.35
C TYR A 48 -6.77 5.26 -21.16
N TYR A 49 -7.73 6.11 -20.78
CA TYR A 49 -9.11 5.66 -20.55
C TYR A 49 -9.79 5.07 -21.79
N PRO A 50 -9.60 5.59 -23.02
CA PRO A 50 -10.18 4.96 -24.21
C PRO A 50 -9.71 3.52 -24.41
N TYR A 51 -8.44 3.24 -24.09
CA TYR A 51 -7.90 1.89 -24.13
C TYR A 51 -8.46 1.01 -23.01
N VAL A 52 -8.52 1.54 -21.77
CA VAL A 52 -9.07 0.83 -20.62
C VAL A 52 -10.54 0.46 -20.84
N SER A 53 -11.37 1.43 -21.21
CA SER A 53 -12.80 1.23 -21.46
C SER A 53 -13.02 0.20 -22.57
N LYS A 54 -12.27 0.27 -23.68
CA LYS A 54 -12.38 -0.71 -24.77
C LYS A 54 -11.91 -2.11 -24.37
N THR A 55 -10.83 -2.21 -23.60
CA THR A 55 -10.12 -3.49 -23.36
C THR A 55 -10.62 -4.22 -22.13
N TYR A 56 -11.01 -3.49 -21.08
CA TYR A 56 -11.40 -4.02 -19.77
C TYR A 56 -12.78 -3.56 -19.31
N GLY A 57 -13.40 -2.58 -19.98
CA GLY A 57 -14.65 -1.97 -19.52
C GLY A 57 -15.77 -2.98 -19.35
N GLY A 58 -16.37 -3.03 -18.15
CA GLY A 58 -17.42 -3.97 -17.75
C GLY A 58 -17.02 -5.45 -17.78
N LYS A 59 -15.77 -5.78 -18.09
CA LYS A 59 -15.32 -7.18 -18.14
C LYS A 59 -15.22 -7.74 -16.74
N ASN A 60 -15.58 -9.01 -16.62
CA ASN A 60 -15.51 -9.75 -15.38
C ASN A 60 -14.80 -11.09 -15.62
N ARG A 61 -14.20 -11.64 -14.56
CA ARG A 61 -13.59 -12.96 -14.56
C ARG A 61 -14.23 -13.78 -13.45
N GLU A 62 -14.52 -15.04 -13.73
CA GLU A 62 -14.95 -15.96 -12.70
C GLU A 62 -13.73 -16.46 -11.93
N TYR A 63 -13.83 -16.47 -10.60
CA TYR A 63 -12.81 -17.02 -9.72
C TYR A 63 -13.37 -18.27 -9.07
N PRO A 64 -12.63 -19.40 -9.07
CA PRO A 64 -13.01 -20.56 -8.30
C PRO A 64 -12.94 -20.24 -6.79
N SER A 65 -13.31 -21.19 -5.93
CA SER A 65 -13.09 -21.05 -4.49
C SER A 65 -11.63 -20.75 -4.15
N LEU A 66 -11.41 -19.98 -3.08
CA LEU A 66 -10.08 -19.61 -2.62
C LEU A 66 -9.27 -20.85 -2.26
N THR A 67 -8.13 -20.97 -2.91
CA THR A 67 -7.21 -22.08 -2.68
C THR A 67 -6.20 -21.74 -1.58
N LYS A 68 -5.60 -22.75 -0.95
CA LYS A 68 -4.55 -22.54 0.06
C LYS A 68 -3.35 -21.80 -0.53
N GLU A 69 -3.02 -22.07 -1.79
CA GLU A 69 -1.91 -21.48 -2.53
C GLU A 69 -2.12 -19.98 -2.78
N GLU A 70 -3.37 -19.49 -2.72
CA GLU A 70 -3.71 -18.06 -2.85
C GLU A 70 -3.64 -17.29 -1.52
N LYS A 71 -3.58 -17.99 -0.39
CA LYS A 71 -3.54 -17.37 0.95
C LYS A 71 -2.13 -16.91 1.30
N ASN A 72 -1.64 -15.90 0.58
CA ASN A 72 -0.33 -15.29 0.83
C ASN A 72 -0.48 -13.88 1.43
N MET A 73 0.45 -13.50 2.31
CA MET A 73 0.65 -12.11 2.73
C MET A 73 2.09 -11.71 2.44
N PHE A 74 2.27 -10.75 1.54
CA PHE A 74 3.58 -10.29 1.09
C PHE A 74 4.03 -9.11 1.94
N PHE A 75 5.25 -9.22 2.48
CA PHE A 75 5.93 -8.16 3.22
C PHE A 75 7.24 -7.83 2.51
N PHE A 76 7.36 -6.61 2.00
CA PHE A 76 8.48 -6.21 1.17
C PHE A 76 9.48 -5.30 1.89
N TRP A 77 10.76 -5.65 1.80
CA TRP A 77 11.87 -4.78 2.16
C TRP A 77 13.09 -5.06 1.29
N TRP A 78 13.43 -4.10 0.42
CA TRP A 78 14.45 -4.28 -0.62
C TRP A 78 15.81 -4.77 -0.09
N ASP A 79 16.27 -4.18 1.01
CA ASP A 79 17.62 -4.41 1.53
C ASP A 79 17.78 -5.71 2.34
N GLY A 80 16.71 -6.51 2.49
CA GLY A 80 16.73 -7.80 3.17
C GLY A 80 16.36 -7.72 4.67
N ILE A 81 16.08 -8.88 5.27
CA ILE A 81 15.42 -8.96 6.59
C ILE A 81 16.25 -8.33 7.72
N ASP A 82 17.57 -8.49 7.66
CA ASP A 82 18.50 -8.00 8.67
C ASP A 82 18.52 -6.47 8.76
N SER A 83 18.23 -5.80 7.64
CA SER A 83 18.20 -4.34 7.53
C SER A 83 16.85 -3.71 7.93
N LEU A 84 15.86 -4.51 8.33
CA LEU A 84 14.57 -3.95 8.75
C LEU A 84 14.74 -3.04 9.98
N PRO A 85 14.15 -1.84 9.96
CA PRO A 85 13.99 -1.05 11.17
C PRO A 85 13.15 -1.80 12.21
N ASN A 86 13.41 -1.59 13.51
CA ASN A 86 12.70 -2.26 14.61
C ASN A 86 11.17 -2.19 14.49
N LYS A 87 10.63 -1.04 14.07
CA LYS A 87 9.18 -0.88 13.84
C LYS A 87 8.65 -1.82 12.76
N ALA A 88 9.38 -1.95 11.65
CA ALA A 88 9.01 -2.87 10.58
C ALA A 88 9.16 -4.34 11.01
N LYS A 89 10.16 -4.66 11.85
CA LYS A 89 10.29 -5.99 12.47
C LYS A 89 9.07 -6.31 13.33
N ARG A 90 8.66 -5.38 14.21
CA ARG A 90 7.45 -5.53 15.04
C ARG A 90 6.19 -5.73 14.19
N ASN A 91 6.03 -4.98 13.10
CA ASN A 91 4.92 -5.16 12.17
C ASN A 91 4.90 -6.54 11.53
N LEU A 92 6.06 -7.04 11.09
CA LEU A 92 6.20 -8.38 10.52
C LEU A 92 5.91 -9.48 11.56
N GLU A 93 6.42 -9.35 12.78
CA GLU A 93 6.14 -10.25 13.89
C GLU A 93 4.64 -10.28 14.20
N ARG A 94 4.01 -9.11 14.33
CA ARG A 94 2.58 -9.01 14.60
C ARG A 94 1.73 -9.65 13.51
N MET A 95 2.12 -9.47 12.24
CA MET A 95 1.47 -10.13 11.12
C MET A 95 1.60 -11.66 11.21
N LYS A 96 2.77 -12.19 11.60
CA LYS A 96 2.97 -13.63 11.83
C LYS A 96 2.14 -14.15 13.00
N GLU A 97 2.08 -13.42 14.12
CA GLU A 97 1.29 -13.78 15.31
C GLU A 97 -0.20 -13.96 14.96
N LEU A 98 -0.77 -13.04 14.18
CA LEU A 98 -2.21 -13.04 13.90
C LEU A 98 -2.62 -13.94 12.73
N TYR A 99 -1.75 -14.09 11.73
CA TYR A 99 -2.11 -14.72 10.45
C TYR A 99 -1.24 -15.91 10.07
N GLY A 100 -0.18 -16.24 10.81
CA GLY A 100 0.75 -17.33 10.46
C GLY A 100 0.10 -18.71 10.34
N ASP A 101 -1.02 -18.93 11.02
CA ASP A 101 -1.77 -20.19 10.94
C ASP A 101 -2.71 -20.28 9.72
N THR A 102 -3.08 -19.13 9.13
CA THR A 102 -4.09 -19.05 8.05
C THR A 102 -3.54 -18.55 6.72
N PHE A 103 -2.45 -17.79 6.75
CA PHE A 103 -1.77 -17.23 5.58
C PHE A 103 -0.29 -17.60 5.58
N ASN A 104 0.22 -17.88 4.39
CA ASN A 104 1.65 -17.95 4.14
C ASN A 104 2.26 -16.54 4.17
N ILE A 105 3.07 -16.25 5.18
CA ILE A 105 3.76 -14.96 5.31
C ILE A 105 5.04 -14.97 4.46
N VAL A 106 5.03 -14.22 3.36
CA VAL A 106 6.12 -14.21 2.38
C VAL A 106 6.92 -12.92 2.48
N PHE A 107 8.17 -13.03 2.93
CA PHE A 107 9.11 -11.92 2.93
C PHE A 107 9.77 -11.77 1.55
N ILE A 108 9.70 -10.57 0.97
CA ILE A 108 10.24 -10.26 -0.36
C ILE A 108 11.37 -9.24 -0.26
N ASP A 109 12.50 -9.53 -0.92
CA ASP A 109 13.66 -8.66 -1.00
C ASP A 109 14.32 -8.69 -2.40
N LYS A 110 15.48 -8.03 -2.53
CA LYS A 110 16.24 -7.97 -3.79
C LYS A 110 16.72 -9.32 -4.32
N HIS A 111 16.79 -10.36 -3.48
CA HIS A 111 17.32 -11.68 -3.84
C HIS A 111 16.23 -12.61 -4.37
N ASN A 112 15.01 -12.52 -3.84
CA ASN A 112 13.95 -13.48 -4.17
C ASN A 112 12.80 -12.91 -5.04
N PHE A 113 12.69 -11.58 -5.20
CA PHE A 113 11.51 -10.99 -5.85
C PHE A 113 11.25 -11.53 -7.27
N LYS A 114 12.31 -11.76 -8.06
CA LYS A 114 12.19 -12.18 -9.47
C LYS A 114 11.51 -13.54 -9.61
N GLU A 115 11.92 -14.49 -8.77
CA GLU A 115 11.42 -15.86 -8.80
C GLU A 115 9.97 -15.92 -8.33
N ILE A 116 9.65 -15.17 -7.26
CA ILE A 116 8.33 -15.26 -6.63
C ILE A 116 7.27 -14.50 -7.45
N SER A 117 7.61 -13.32 -7.99
CA SER A 117 6.62 -12.42 -8.57
C SER A 117 6.33 -12.66 -10.05
N GLY A 118 7.15 -13.44 -10.77
CA GLY A 118 7.01 -13.61 -12.22
C GLY A 118 7.03 -12.27 -12.99
N MET A 119 7.69 -11.24 -12.45
CA MET A 119 7.64 -9.89 -12.99
C MET A 119 8.30 -9.84 -14.38
N LYS A 120 7.63 -9.18 -15.34
CA LYS A 120 8.15 -9.00 -16.71
C LYS A 120 9.49 -8.25 -16.71
N GLN A 121 10.38 -8.64 -17.63
CA GLN A 121 11.73 -8.08 -17.72
C GLN A 121 11.74 -6.55 -17.96
N ILE A 122 10.76 -6.00 -18.68
CA ILE A 122 10.63 -4.55 -18.91
C ILE A 122 10.61 -3.75 -17.60
N PHE A 123 9.94 -4.26 -16.56
CA PHE A 123 9.83 -3.59 -15.26
C PHE A 123 11.14 -3.68 -14.48
N ILE A 124 11.77 -4.86 -14.50
CA ILE A 124 13.07 -5.10 -13.88
C ILE A 124 14.11 -4.18 -14.50
N ASP A 125 14.17 -4.13 -15.82
CA ASP A 125 15.07 -3.25 -16.57
C ASP A 125 14.84 -1.78 -16.23
N ALA A 126 13.58 -1.34 -16.18
CA ALA A 126 13.24 0.02 -15.82
C ALA A 126 13.76 0.37 -14.41
N PHE A 127 13.62 -0.54 -13.45
CA PHE A 127 14.14 -0.31 -12.11
C PHE A 127 15.67 -0.31 -12.05
N MET A 128 16.32 -1.33 -12.61
CA MET A 128 17.78 -1.48 -12.60
C MET A 128 18.50 -0.34 -13.35
N LYS A 129 17.89 0.19 -14.41
CA LYS A 129 18.39 1.36 -15.18
C LYS A 129 18.00 2.71 -14.55
N ASN A 130 17.42 2.72 -13.34
CA ASN A 130 16.94 3.90 -12.61
C ASN A 130 15.88 4.73 -13.35
N HIS A 131 15.10 4.09 -14.23
CA HIS A 131 13.95 4.69 -14.91
C HIS A 131 12.73 4.84 -14.00
N ILE A 132 12.62 3.98 -12.99
CA ILE A 132 11.59 4.06 -11.95
C ILE A 132 12.23 4.05 -10.56
N SER A 133 11.56 4.66 -9.58
CA SER A 133 12.00 4.66 -8.19
C SER A 133 11.70 3.31 -7.51
N ILE A 134 12.23 3.08 -6.31
CA ILE A 134 11.89 1.89 -5.53
C ILE A 134 10.40 1.87 -5.14
N GLN A 135 9.80 3.05 -4.94
CA GLN A 135 8.37 3.20 -4.67
C GLN A 135 7.57 2.67 -5.87
N THR A 136 7.82 3.21 -7.07
CA THR A 136 7.15 2.75 -8.29
C THR A 136 7.44 1.29 -8.61
N PHE A 137 8.67 0.81 -8.36
CA PHE A 137 8.99 -0.60 -8.50
C PHE A 137 8.13 -1.46 -7.55
N SER A 138 8.00 -1.07 -6.28
CA SER A 138 7.12 -1.77 -5.33
C SER A 138 5.64 -1.70 -5.73
N ASP A 139 5.22 -0.62 -6.38
CA ASP A 139 3.87 -0.50 -6.95
C ASP A 139 3.61 -1.52 -8.05
N ILE A 140 4.61 -1.81 -8.89
CA ILE A 140 4.49 -2.84 -9.94
C ILE A 140 4.64 -4.25 -9.33
N LEU A 141 5.54 -4.41 -8.36
CA LEU A 141 5.81 -5.68 -7.69
C LEU A 141 4.58 -6.23 -6.99
N ARG A 142 3.81 -5.39 -6.30
CA ARG A 142 2.60 -5.86 -5.60
C ARG A 142 1.57 -6.47 -6.54
N PHE A 143 1.29 -5.81 -7.68
CA PHE A 143 0.37 -6.38 -8.67
C PHE A 143 0.94 -7.62 -9.35
N SER A 144 2.26 -7.69 -9.56
CA SER A 144 2.92 -8.89 -10.11
C SER A 144 2.74 -10.09 -9.18
N LEU A 145 3.00 -9.91 -7.88
CA LEU A 145 2.83 -10.93 -6.85
C LEU A 145 1.37 -11.39 -6.74
N ILE A 146 0.44 -10.45 -6.61
CA ILE A 146 -1.00 -10.77 -6.47
C ILE A 146 -1.53 -11.46 -7.74
N TYR A 147 -1.16 -10.97 -8.92
CA TYR A 147 -1.55 -11.63 -10.17
C TYR A 147 -1.04 -13.08 -10.23
N GLN A 148 0.24 -13.29 -9.91
CA GLN A 148 0.89 -14.61 -10.02
C GLN A 148 0.44 -15.61 -8.95
N LYS A 149 0.20 -15.13 -7.72
CA LYS A 149 0.06 -15.99 -6.53
C LYS A 149 -1.25 -15.78 -5.77
N GLY A 150 -2.01 -14.73 -6.06
CA GLY A 150 -3.10 -14.28 -5.19
C GLY A 150 -2.58 -13.80 -3.83
N GLY A 151 -3.49 -13.34 -2.99
CA GLY A 151 -3.19 -12.93 -1.62
C GLY A 151 -3.09 -11.41 -1.49
N ILE A 152 -2.31 -10.95 -0.51
CA ILE A 152 -2.39 -9.57 0.00
C ILE A 152 -1.00 -8.98 0.12
N TRP A 153 -0.79 -7.81 -0.46
CA TRP A 153 0.36 -6.95 -0.17
C TRP A 153 0.10 -6.13 1.08
N VAL A 154 1.04 -6.18 2.01
CA VAL A 154 1.03 -5.39 3.24
C VAL A 154 2.31 -4.56 3.30
N ASP A 155 2.17 -3.23 3.24
CA ASP A 155 3.32 -2.35 3.42
C ASP A 155 4.01 -2.61 4.76
N SER A 156 5.34 -2.52 4.77
CA SER A 156 6.17 -2.66 5.98
C SER A 156 5.84 -1.71 7.14
N THR A 157 5.03 -0.69 6.89
CA THR A 157 4.54 0.29 7.88
C THR A 157 3.20 -0.09 8.51
N ILE A 158 2.54 -1.15 8.06
CA ILE A 158 1.22 -1.54 8.56
C ILE A 158 1.35 -2.42 9.79
N PHE A 159 0.73 -1.99 10.88
CA PHE A 159 0.58 -2.72 12.13
C PHE A 159 -0.85 -3.20 12.27
N PHE A 160 -1.04 -4.49 12.54
CA PHE A 160 -2.34 -5.06 12.83
C PHE A 160 -2.62 -5.01 14.33
N THR A 161 -3.57 -4.16 14.72
CA THR A 161 -4.05 -4.08 16.10
C THR A 161 -4.92 -5.29 16.45
N SER A 162 -5.71 -5.78 15.49
CA SER A 162 -6.58 -6.96 15.61
C SER A 162 -6.55 -7.84 14.35
N LYS A 163 -7.09 -9.07 14.46
CA LYS A 163 -7.28 -9.97 13.32
C LYS A 163 -8.55 -9.56 12.57
N ILE A 164 -8.44 -9.42 11.25
CA ILE A 164 -9.56 -9.18 10.34
C ILE A 164 -9.77 -10.41 9.44
N ASP A 165 -11.02 -10.69 9.08
CA ASP A 165 -11.39 -11.86 8.28
C ASP A 165 -11.04 -11.67 6.78
N LEU A 166 -9.74 -11.73 6.49
CA LEU A 166 -9.18 -11.55 5.15
C LEU A 166 -9.48 -12.74 4.22
N GLU A 167 -9.68 -13.93 4.79
CA GLU A 167 -9.99 -15.13 4.00
C GLU A 167 -11.36 -14.99 3.33
N SER A 168 -12.38 -14.64 4.12
CA SER A 168 -13.74 -14.40 3.61
C SER A 168 -13.79 -13.23 2.64
N GLN A 169 -12.98 -12.18 2.85
CA GLN A 169 -12.88 -11.05 1.91
C GLN A 169 -12.28 -11.50 0.57
N LEU A 170 -11.18 -12.27 0.59
CA LEU A 170 -10.59 -12.83 -0.62
C LEU A 170 -11.57 -13.79 -1.32
N GLU A 171 -12.29 -14.64 -0.59
CA GLU A 171 -13.28 -15.57 -1.19
C GLU A 171 -14.33 -14.81 -2.01
N LYS A 172 -14.81 -13.66 -1.49
CA LYS A 172 -15.95 -12.91 -2.05
C LYS A 172 -15.57 -11.85 -3.07
N GLN A 173 -14.30 -11.43 -3.13
CA GLN A 173 -13.88 -10.26 -3.90
C GLN A 173 -12.65 -10.56 -4.78
N SER A 174 -12.67 -10.06 -6.02
CA SER A 174 -11.52 -10.18 -6.94
C SER A 174 -10.37 -9.23 -6.62
N ILE A 175 -10.65 -8.18 -5.84
CA ILE A 175 -9.70 -7.22 -5.29
C ILE A 175 -10.17 -6.79 -3.89
N LEU A 176 -9.24 -6.53 -2.98
CA LEU A 176 -9.51 -5.94 -1.66
C LEU A 176 -8.51 -4.84 -1.36
N SER A 177 -8.90 -3.88 -0.53
CA SER A 177 -8.03 -2.82 -0.02
C SER A 177 -8.66 -2.19 1.22
N LEU A 178 -7.91 -1.39 1.97
CA LEU A 178 -8.44 -0.60 3.10
C LEU A 178 -8.94 0.75 2.58
N GLY A 179 -10.24 0.87 2.29
CA GLY A 179 -10.85 2.17 2.06
C GLY A 179 -11.08 2.89 3.39
N ASN A 180 -10.95 4.22 3.43
CA ASN A 180 -11.38 5.02 4.58
C ASN A 180 -12.13 6.27 4.12
N GLN A 181 -13.04 6.77 4.95
CA GLN A 181 -13.88 7.92 4.60
C GLN A 181 -13.09 9.22 4.35
N GLY A 182 -11.91 9.36 4.97
CA GLY A 182 -11.05 10.54 4.87
C GLY A 182 -10.47 10.79 3.48
N MET A 183 -10.62 9.85 2.54
CA MET A 183 -10.09 9.98 1.17
C MET A 183 -10.99 10.81 0.23
N LYS A 184 -12.24 11.07 0.62
CA LYS A 184 -13.18 11.86 -0.17
C LYS A 184 -12.65 13.27 -0.39
N GLY A 185 -12.76 13.80 -1.61
CA GLY A 185 -12.25 15.12 -1.96
C GLY A 185 -10.77 15.17 -2.33
N TRP A 186 -9.96 14.14 -2.05
CA TRP A 186 -8.50 14.22 -2.27
C TRP A 186 -8.10 13.90 -3.71
N PHE A 187 -8.68 12.85 -4.29
CA PHE A 187 -8.37 12.35 -5.64
C PHE A 187 -9.66 11.90 -6.34
N GLU A 188 -10.15 12.71 -7.28
CA GLU A 188 -11.50 12.57 -7.85
C GLU A 188 -11.50 12.79 -9.36
N LEU A 189 -12.36 12.05 -10.07
CA LEU A 189 -12.56 12.18 -11.49
C LEU A 189 -13.96 11.67 -11.88
N ASN A 190 -14.69 12.47 -12.68
CA ASN A 190 -16.00 12.09 -13.24
C ASN A 190 -17.02 11.55 -12.22
N GLY A 191 -17.06 12.14 -11.02
CA GLY A 191 -18.00 11.75 -9.95
C GLY A 191 -17.49 10.61 -9.06
N GLU A 192 -16.41 9.94 -9.44
CA GLU A 192 -15.75 8.93 -8.62
C GLU A 192 -14.59 9.54 -7.82
N TYR A 193 -14.30 8.93 -6.67
CA TYR A 193 -13.19 9.30 -5.78
C TYR A 193 -12.40 8.06 -5.32
N CYS A 194 -11.16 8.29 -4.88
CA CYS A 194 -10.30 7.22 -4.38
C CYS A 194 -10.91 6.58 -3.12
N SER A 195 -11.00 5.25 -3.11
CA SER A 195 -11.62 4.46 -2.04
C SER A 195 -10.77 3.25 -1.65
N TRP A 196 -9.46 3.34 -1.88
CA TRP A 196 -8.48 2.29 -1.61
C TRP A 196 -7.26 2.87 -0.91
N SER A 197 -6.53 2.03 -0.20
CA SER A 197 -5.18 2.34 0.28
C SER A 197 -4.17 1.49 -0.48
N ASP A 198 -3.34 2.11 -1.30
CA ASP A 198 -2.36 1.41 -2.13
C ASP A 198 -1.27 0.66 -1.34
N PHE A 199 -1.08 1.03 -0.07
CA PHE A 199 -0.22 0.38 0.91
C PHE A 199 -0.81 -0.92 1.50
N PHE A 200 -2.08 -1.21 1.23
CA PHE A 200 -2.74 -2.46 1.60
C PHE A 200 -3.70 -2.86 0.48
N ILE A 201 -3.30 -3.82 -0.33
CA ILE A 201 -4.09 -4.27 -1.47
C ILE A 201 -3.93 -5.77 -1.65
N GLY A 202 -5.02 -6.47 -1.93
CA GLY A 202 -5.00 -7.89 -2.21
C GLY A 202 -5.94 -8.23 -3.34
N GLY A 203 -5.92 -9.49 -3.76
CA GLY A 203 -6.79 -9.98 -4.81
C GLY A 203 -6.60 -11.46 -5.08
N ARG A 204 -7.46 -12.00 -5.94
CA ARG A 204 -7.37 -13.38 -6.39
C ARG A 204 -6.21 -13.57 -7.36
N ARG A 205 -5.67 -14.80 -7.42
CA ARG A 205 -4.71 -15.16 -8.48
C ARG A 205 -5.37 -14.96 -9.83
N ASN A 206 -4.62 -14.44 -10.79
CA ASN A 206 -5.14 -14.00 -12.08
C ASN A 206 -6.25 -12.94 -11.94
N SER A 207 -6.19 -12.04 -10.96
CA SER A 207 -7.13 -10.91 -10.88
C SER A 207 -7.05 -10.06 -12.16
N LEU A 208 -8.21 -9.81 -12.80
CA LEU A 208 -8.29 -8.98 -14.02
C LEU A 208 -7.85 -7.54 -13.74
N ILE A 209 -8.10 -7.02 -12.54
CA ILE A 209 -7.61 -5.71 -12.11
C ILE A 209 -6.09 -5.70 -12.04
N CYS A 210 -5.46 -6.73 -11.44
CA CYS A 210 -4.01 -6.81 -11.37
C CYS A 210 -3.38 -6.96 -12.77
N GLU A 211 -4.00 -7.74 -13.65
CA GLU A 211 -3.60 -7.85 -15.05
C GLU A 211 -3.64 -6.51 -15.77
N ALA A 212 -4.76 -5.79 -15.66
CA ALA A 212 -4.93 -4.48 -16.29
C ALA A 212 -3.95 -3.44 -15.73
N MET A 213 -3.64 -3.48 -14.43
CA MET A 213 -2.62 -2.63 -13.83
C MET A 213 -1.23 -2.89 -14.44
N LEU A 214 -0.83 -4.15 -14.57
CA LEU A 214 0.45 -4.52 -15.17
C LEU A 214 0.54 -4.13 -16.65
N ASP A 215 -0.53 -4.37 -17.41
CA ASP A 215 -0.64 -3.94 -18.81
C ASP A 215 -0.52 -2.41 -18.96
N LEU A 216 -1.19 -1.64 -18.10
CA LEU A 216 -1.09 -0.18 -18.12
C LEU A 216 0.31 0.34 -17.79
N TYR A 217 1.00 -0.27 -16.82
CA TYR A 217 2.40 0.06 -16.53
C TYR A 217 3.33 -0.25 -17.71
N GLU A 218 3.16 -1.41 -18.34
CA GLU A 218 3.94 -1.80 -19.52
C GLU A 218 3.69 -0.84 -20.69
N LYS A 219 2.42 -0.51 -20.94
CA LYS A 219 2.02 0.45 -21.97
C LYS A 219 2.61 1.84 -21.69
N TYR A 220 2.64 2.28 -20.44
CA TYR A 220 3.27 3.53 -20.07
C TYR A 220 4.78 3.49 -20.33
N LEU A 221 5.49 2.45 -19.89
CA LEU A 221 6.94 2.32 -20.05
C LEU A 221 7.37 2.15 -21.52
N SER A 222 6.54 1.56 -22.38
CA SER A 222 6.82 1.46 -23.82
C SER A 222 6.78 2.82 -24.52
N LYS A 223 6.00 3.78 -24.01
CA LYS A 223 5.91 5.16 -24.53
C LYS A 223 6.86 6.13 -23.82
N HIS A 224 7.13 5.88 -22.54
CA HIS A 224 7.84 6.79 -21.67
C HIS A 224 9.00 6.09 -21.00
N LYS A 225 10.20 6.63 -21.20
CA LYS A 225 11.41 6.08 -20.59
C LYS A 225 11.41 6.13 -19.07
N ASP A 226 10.70 7.08 -18.44
CA ASP A 226 10.68 7.26 -16.99
C ASP A 226 9.25 7.37 -16.46
N ILE A 227 8.99 6.80 -15.27
CA ILE A 227 7.78 7.11 -14.47
C ILE A 227 8.16 8.16 -13.43
N LEU A 228 7.61 9.36 -13.58
CA LEU A 228 7.82 10.50 -12.67
C LEU A 228 6.54 10.92 -11.94
N ILE A 229 5.42 10.25 -12.23
CA ILE A 229 4.11 10.54 -11.64
C ILE A 229 4.00 9.70 -10.37
N TYR A 230 3.95 10.36 -9.21
CA TYR A 230 3.88 9.69 -7.91
C TYR A 230 2.65 8.78 -7.81
N PHE A 231 1.46 9.34 -8.03
CA PHE A 231 0.18 8.64 -7.91
C PHE A 231 -0.20 7.87 -9.18
N LEU A 232 0.77 7.32 -9.94
CA LEU A 232 0.43 6.60 -11.18
C LEU A 232 -0.42 5.37 -10.89
N ILE A 233 -0.15 4.69 -9.77
CA ILE A 233 -0.99 3.61 -9.25
C ILE A 233 -2.45 4.05 -9.08
N ASP A 234 -2.70 5.16 -8.40
CA ASP A 234 -4.06 5.66 -8.17
C ASP A 234 -4.71 6.16 -9.45
N ASN A 235 -3.91 6.76 -10.37
CA ASN A 235 -4.42 7.16 -11.66
C ASN A 235 -4.98 5.96 -12.42
N PHE A 236 -4.23 4.86 -12.49
CA PHE A 236 -4.68 3.65 -13.19
C PHE A 236 -5.83 2.95 -12.48
N LEU A 237 -5.79 2.80 -11.15
CA LEU A 237 -6.91 2.27 -10.37
C LEU A 237 -8.19 3.09 -10.58
N MET A 238 -8.08 4.42 -10.65
CA MET A 238 -9.21 5.30 -10.99
C MET A 238 -9.77 5.03 -12.38
N LEU A 239 -8.92 4.77 -13.39
CA LEU A 239 -9.40 4.41 -14.73
C LEU A 239 -10.15 3.08 -14.73
N LEU A 240 -9.64 2.07 -14.01
CA LEU A 240 -10.29 0.77 -13.88
C LEU A 240 -11.62 0.89 -13.12
N LYS A 241 -11.67 1.73 -12.08
CA LYS A 241 -12.89 2.03 -11.33
C LYS A 241 -13.95 2.68 -12.22
N LEU A 242 -13.57 3.68 -13.02
CA LEU A 242 -14.48 4.36 -13.95
C LEU A 242 -14.99 3.44 -15.06
N ALA A 243 -14.20 2.45 -15.45
CA ALA A 243 -14.55 1.49 -16.50
C ALA A 243 -15.36 0.29 -15.98
N ASP A 244 -15.73 0.24 -14.69
CA ASP A 244 -16.49 -0.85 -14.09
C ASP A 244 -15.86 -2.24 -14.32
N VAL A 245 -14.51 -2.29 -14.30
CA VAL A 245 -13.78 -3.57 -14.37
C VAL A 245 -14.18 -4.44 -13.18
N GLU A 246 -14.36 -5.74 -13.41
CA GLU A 246 -14.78 -6.71 -12.40
C GLU A 246 -16.14 -6.36 -11.80
N ASP A 247 -17.09 -6.01 -12.69
CA ASP A 247 -18.43 -5.53 -12.31
C ASP A 247 -18.36 -4.31 -11.37
N GLY A 248 -17.30 -3.48 -11.48
CA GLY A 248 -17.10 -2.36 -10.57
C GLY A 248 -16.57 -2.76 -9.18
N ALA A 249 -15.74 -3.79 -9.07
CA ALA A 249 -15.18 -4.26 -7.79
C ALA A 249 -14.50 -3.13 -6.98
N LEU A 250 -13.81 -2.20 -7.63
CA LEU A 250 -13.18 -1.04 -6.97
C LEU A 250 -14.18 -0.04 -6.37
N LYS A 251 -15.46 -0.07 -6.78
CA LYS A 251 -16.56 0.71 -6.18
C LYS A 251 -17.16 0.02 -4.95
N ARG A 252 -16.93 -1.29 -4.78
CA ARG A 252 -17.46 -2.12 -3.68
C ARG A 252 -16.45 -2.45 -2.59
N LEU A 253 -15.29 -1.82 -2.61
CA LEU A 253 -14.28 -1.99 -1.56
C LEU A 253 -14.87 -1.62 -0.18
N SER A 254 -14.49 -2.37 0.84
CA SER A 254 -14.86 -2.08 2.21
C SER A 254 -14.32 -0.71 2.63
N ILE A 255 -15.21 0.13 3.16
CA ILE A 255 -14.87 1.43 3.74
C ILE A 255 -14.92 1.29 5.26
N TYR A 256 -13.79 1.57 5.90
CA TYR A 256 -13.69 1.64 7.34
C TYR A 256 -14.00 3.08 7.80
N GLU A 257 -14.76 3.21 8.89
CA GLU A 257 -15.05 4.51 9.52
C GLU A 257 -13.77 5.17 10.04
N SER A 258 -12.90 4.36 10.64
CA SER A 258 -11.67 4.84 11.24
C SER A 258 -10.56 5.02 10.21
N SER A 259 -9.73 6.04 10.45
CA SER A 259 -8.54 6.29 9.64
C SER A 259 -7.45 5.26 9.97
N PRO A 260 -6.76 4.68 8.96
CA PRO A 260 -5.57 3.87 9.20
C PRO A 260 -4.40 4.70 9.73
N PHE A 261 -4.51 6.03 9.80
CA PHE A 261 -3.45 6.91 10.30
C PHE A 261 -3.64 7.30 11.78
N TYR A 262 -4.67 6.81 12.46
CA TYR A 262 -5.03 7.27 13.80
C TYR A 262 -3.87 7.16 14.80
N ILE A 263 -3.21 5.99 14.89
CA ILE A 263 -2.05 5.85 15.79
C ILE A 263 -0.92 6.79 15.39
N ALA A 264 -0.67 7.00 14.10
CA ALA A 264 0.40 7.91 13.66
C ALA A 264 0.12 9.37 14.07
N ASP A 265 -1.15 9.78 14.09
CA ASP A 265 -1.55 11.13 14.48
C ASP A 265 -1.61 11.30 16.02
N HIS A 266 -1.86 10.20 16.76
CA HIS A 266 -2.15 10.20 18.21
C HIS A 266 -1.16 9.37 19.04
N PHE A 267 0.03 9.05 18.51
CA PHE A 267 0.95 8.09 19.13
C PHE A 267 1.39 8.44 20.56
N LYS A 268 1.39 9.73 20.92
CA LYS A 268 1.76 10.22 22.26
C LYS A 268 0.59 10.23 23.24
N ASP A 269 -0.62 10.23 22.72
CA ASP A 269 -1.82 10.35 23.52
C ASP A 269 -2.00 9.10 24.37
N GLU A 270 -2.71 9.24 25.48
CA GLU A 270 -3.03 8.13 26.36
C GLU A 270 -4.11 7.23 25.75
N LEU A 271 -3.99 5.94 26.02
CA LEU A 271 -5.03 4.99 25.67
C LEU A 271 -6.28 5.27 26.52
N SER A 272 -7.44 5.37 25.89
CA SER A 272 -8.70 5.67 26.59
C SER A 272 -9.88 4.97 25.93
N LYS A 273 -11.00 4.83 26.64
CA LYS A 273 -12.23 4.23 26.06
C LYS A 273 -12.69 4.93 24.78
N ASN A 274 -12.42 6.24 24.65
CA ASN A 274 -12.87 7.05 23.53
C ASN A 274 -12.10 6.79 22.22
N ASN A 275 -10.92 6.18 22.28
CA ASN A 275 -10.07 5.96 21.12
C ASN A 275 -9.90 4.49 20.70
N LEU A 276 -10.44 3.53 21.47
CA LEU A 276 -10.29 2.10 21.18
C LEU A 276 -10.84 1.73 19.81
N ASP A 277 -12.07 2.13 19.48
CA ASP A 277 -12.68 1.76 18.21
C ASP A 277 -11.93 2.35 17.00
N MET A 278 -11.31 3.52 17.18
CA MET A 278 -10.47 4.14 16.15
C MET A 278 -9.16 3.39 15.91
N ILE A 279 -8.64 2.72 16.94
CA ILE A 279 -7.37 1.99 16.94
C ILE A 279 -7.55 0.55 16.41
N TYR A 280 -8.61 -0.13 16.85
CA TYR A 280 -8.75 -1.59 16.68
C TYR A 280 -9.65 -2.02 15.51
N SER A 281 -10.35 -1.09 14.86
CA SER A 281 -11.27 -1.39 13.75
C SER A 281 -10.58 -1.58 12.40
N VAL A 282 -9.38 -1.01 12.22
CA VAL A 282 -8.64 -1.04 10.95
C VAL A 282 -7.14 -1.17 11.22
N PRO A 283 -6.38 -1.92 10.38
CA PRO A 283 -4.93 -1.92 10.46
C PRO A 283 -4.34 -0.51 10.37
N GLN A 284 -3.32 -0.24 11.18
CA GLN A 284 -2.78 1.10 11.40
C GLN A 284 -1.46 1.27 10.64
N LYS A 285 -1.32 2.36 9.88
CA LYS A 285 -0.11 2.76 9.17
C LYS A 285 0.77 3.61 10.09
N ILE A 286 1.84 3.02 10.59
CA ILE A 286 2.81 3.63 11.50
C ILE A 286 3.97 4.25 10.70
N ASP A 287 4.21 5.56 10.84
CA ASP A 287 5.30 6.23 10.11
C ASP A 287 6.69 5.78 10.63
N ARG A 288 7.63 5.70 9.68
CA ARG A 288 9.06 5.52 9.92
C ARG A 288 9.73 6.74 10.57
N ARG A 289 9.11 7.92 10.51
CA ARG A 289 9.80 9.22 10.70
C ARG A 289 9.84 9.80 12.11
N GLU A 290 9.08 9.26 13.05
CA GLU A 290 9.08 9.82 14.40
C GLU A 290 9.99 9.00 15.31
N ASN A 291 10.89 9.68 16.02
CA ASN A 291 11.48 9.13 17.23
C ASN A 291 10.32 8.99 18.21
N TYR A 292 9.72 7.80 18.24
CA TYR A 292 8.79 7.38 19.28
C TYR A 292 9.55 6.96 20.54
N ASP A 293 10.63 7.69 20.88
CA ASP A 293 11.12 7.71 22.25
C ASP A 293 10.05 8.45 23.04
N ASN A 294 9.03 7.70 23.46
CA ASN A 294 8.00 8.20 24.34
C ASN A 294 8.22 7.59 25.71
N ASP A 295 8.70 8.43 26.64
CA ASP A 295 8.88 8.05 28.04
C ASP A 295 7.55 7.78 28.75
N ASN A 296 6.39 8.10 28.13
CA ASN A 296 5.08 7.78 28.69
C ASN A 296 4.71 6.30 28.46
N PRO A 297 4.78 5.43 29.48
CA PRO A 297 4.43 4.01 29.35
C PRO A 297 2.94 3.79 29.03
N ASN A 298 2.07 4.77 29.30
CA ASN A 298 0.62 4.69 29.06
C ASN A 298 0.19 5.22 27.69
N SER A 299 1.15 5.62 26.84
CA SER A 299 0.82 6.09 25.50
C SER A 299 0.29 4.96 24.60
N ILE A 300 -0.56 5.34 23.65
CA ILE A 300 -1.09 4.43 22.62
C ILE A 300 0.04 3.66 21.94
N TYR A 301 1.15 4.32 21.61
CA TYR A 301 2.27 3.65 20.95
C TYR A 301 2.89 2.54 21.80
N ASN A 302 3.21 2.83 23.07
CA ASN A 302 3.82 1.85 23.97
C ASN A 302 2.87 0.67 24.24
N LEU A 303 1.62 0.97 24.59
CA LEU A 303 0.65 -0.07 24.94
C LEU A 303 0.24 -0.90 23.70
N VAL A 304 -0.14 -0.26 22.60
CA VAL A 304 -0.74 -0.96 21.46
C VAL A 304 0.31 -1.49 20.49
N VAL A 305 1.32 -0.69 20.13
CA VAL A 305 2.28 -1.08 19.08
C VAL A 305 3.43 -1.90 19.65
N LEU A 306 4.08 -1.44 20.72
CA LEU A 306 5.21 -2.15 21.31
C LEU A 306 4.74 -3.37 22.11
N ASN A 307 3.79 -3.19 23.03
CA ASN A 307 3.32 -4.27 23.90
C ASN A 307 2.25 -5.16 23.25
N GLY A 308 1.70 -4.76 22.10
CA GLY A 308 0.73 -5.58 21.37
C GLY A 308 -0.58 -5.81 22.13
N LEU A 309 -0.99 -4.86 22.96
CA LEU A 309 -2.19 -4.98 23.79
C LEU A 309 -3.41 -5.32 22.92
N SER A 310 -4.21 -6.31 23.34
CA SER A 310 -5.45 -6.66 22.64
C SER A 310 -6.54 -5.63 22.93
N TYR A 311 -7.63 -5.67 22.15
CA TYR A 311 -8.79 -4.82 22.43
C TYR A 311 -9.35 -5.09 23.83
N GLU A 312 -9.48 -6.36 24.24
CA GLU A 312 -10.01 -6.74 25.55
C GLU A 312 -9.12 -6.26 26.69
N ASP A 313 -7.80 -6.37 26.54
CA ASP A 313 -6.87 -5.91 27.56
C ASP A 313 -6.75 -4.38 27.60
N ALA A 314 -6.89 -3.71 26.45
CA ALA A 314 -7.01 -2.26 26.36
C ALA A 314 -8.29 -1.75 27.06
N GLN A 315 -9.43 -2.44 26.90
CA GLN A 315 -10.67 -2.10 27.61
C GLN A 315 -10.52 -2.21 29.13
N LYS A 316 -9.83 -3.25 29.62
CA LYS A 316 -9.55 -3.42 31.06
C LYS A 316 -8.63 -2.31 31.56
N HIS A 317 -7.56 -2.01 30.84
CA HIS A 317 -6.62 -0.94 31.19
C HIS A 317 -7.34 0.41 31.32
N CYS A 318 -8.19 0.78 30.36
CA CYS A 318 -8.94 2.04 30.38
C CYS A 318 -10.08 2.09 31.42
N SER A 319 -10.30 1.00 32.16
CA SER A 319 -11.34 0.91 33.20
C SER A 319 -10.77 0.92 34.62
N MET A 320 -9.45 0.89 34.77
CA MET A 320 -8.72 1.02 36.03
C MET A 320 -8.40 2.48 36.34
#